data_AF-A0A6I3JCJ2-F1
#
_entry.id   AF-A0A6I3JCJ2-F1
#
_cell.length_a   1.000
_cell.length_b   1.000
_cell.length_c   1.000
_cell.angle_alpha   90.00
_cell.angle_beta   90.00
_cell.angle_gamma   90.00
#
_symmetry.space_group_name_H-M   'P 1'
#
loop_
_entity.id
_entity.type
_entity.pdbx_description
1 polymer ?
#
loop_
_entity_poly.entity_id
_entity_poly.type
_entity_poly.pdbx_seq_one_letter_code
_entity_poly.pdbx_strand_id
1 'polypeptide(L)' 'MNEESRAAGEQKEARVHDQFDVTLEDADLLGEVELTTNLIIAASESDEHLSDEEIDRILGVTPQRRQD' A
#
# COMPACT_ATOMS: atom_id res chain seq x y z
N MET A 1 4.12 38.33 -13.15
CA MET A 1 4.61 37.03 -12.63
C MET A 1 3.44 36.48 -11.85
N ASN A 2 2.63 35.65 -12.51
CA ASN A 2 1.21 35.50 -12.18
C ASN A 2 1.01 34.55 -10.99
N GLU A 3 0.24 35.02 -10.02
CA GLU A 3 -0.17 34.30 -8.82
C GLU A 3 -1.17 33.15 -9.11
N GLU A 4 -1.61 32.99 -10.36
CA GLU A 4 -2.57 31.97 -10.80
C GLU A 4 -2.00 30.54 -10.88
N SER A 5 -0.67 30.35 -10.89
CA SER A 5 -0.08 28.99 -10.94
C SER A 5 -0.10 28.23 -9.61
N ARG A 6 -0.43 28.87 -8.47
CA ARG A 6 -0.40 28.22 -7.15
C ARG A 6 -1.65 27.36 -6.86
N ALA A 7 -2.82 27.77 -7.34
CA ALA A 7 -4.09 27.11 -7.02
C ALA A 7 -4.25 25.70 -7.62
N ALA A 8 -3.57 25.40 -8.72
CA ALA A 8 -3.67 24.08 -9.37
C ALA A 8 -2.84 22.98 -8.65
N GLY A 9 -1.82 23.37 -7.89
CA GLY A 9 -1.03 22.43 -7.07
C GLY A 9 -1.79 21.97 -5.83
N GLU A 10 -2.43 22.91 -5.14
CA GLU A 10 -3.16 22.68 -3.89
C GLU A 10 -4.41 21.80 -4.09
N GLN A 11 -5.12 21.96 -5.21
CA GLN A 11 -6.29 21.12 -5.54
C GLN A 11 -5.91 19.67 -5.86
N LYS A 12 -4.68 19.44 -6.34
CA LYS A 12 -4.18 18.10 -6.64
C LYS A 12 -3.72 17.40 -5.36
N GLU A 13 -3.07 18.11 -4.45
CA GLU A 13 -2.72 17.57 -3.12
C GLU A 13 -3.95 17.25 -2.27
N ALA A 14 -4.95 18.13 -2.23
CA ALA A 14 -6.18 17.87 -1.49
C ALA A 14 -6.94 16.63 -2.00
N ARG A 15 -6.96 16.40 -3.32
CA ARG A 15 -7.58 15.21 -3.92
C ARG A 15 -6.84 13.91 -3.64
N VAL A 16 -5.51 13.96 -3.57
CA VAL A 16 -4.68 12.81 -3.19
C VAL A 16 -4.87 12.51 -1.71
N HIS A 17 -4.93 13.53 -0.87
CA HIS A 17 -5.18 13.38 0.56
C HIS A 17 -6.56 12.74 0.82
N ASP A 18 -7.62 13.20 0.15
CA ASP A 18 -8.99 12.69 0.26
C ASP A 18 -9.16 11.25 -0.25
N GLN A 19 -8.38 10.84 -1.27
CA GLN A 19 -8.39 9.45 -1.76
C GLN A 19 -7.80 8.46 -0.75
N PHE A 20 -6.94 8.94 0.16
CA PHE A 20 -6.33 8.13 1.22
C PHE A 20 -6.96 8.40 2.60
N ASP A 21 -7.84 9.40 2.73
CA ASP A 21 -8.55 9.75 3.96
C ASP A 21 -9.88 8.96 4.05
N VAL A 22 -9.78 7.66 3.86
CA VAL A 22 -10.88 6.73 4.09
C VAL A 22 -11.02 6.57 5.61
N THR A 23 -12.21 6.78 6.15
CA THR A 23 -12.46 6.52 7.57
C THR A 23 -12.20 5.05 7.85
N LEU A 24 -11.14 4.77 8.62
CA LEU A 24 -10.60 3.48 9.08
C LEU A 24 -11.60 2.64 9.92
N GLU A 25 -12.89 2.67 9.59
CA GLU A 25 -13.96 1.95 10.30
C GLU A 25 -14.13 0.51 9.81
N ASP A 26 -13.61 0.20 8.62
CA ASP A 26 -13.58 -1.17 8.11
C ASP A 26 -12.30 -1.86 8.55
N ALA A 27 -12.41 -2.67 9.61
CA ALA A 27 -11.29 -3.41 10.19
C ALA A 27 -10.64 -4.38 9.18
N ASP A 28 -11.40 -4.88 8.20
CA ASP A 28 -10.88 -5.75 7.15
C ASP A 28 -10.04 -4.93 6.16
N LEU A 29 -10.50 -3.71 5.80
CA LEU A 29 -9.75 -2.78 4.96
C LEU A 29 -8.45 -2.31 5.63
N LEU A 30 -8.48 -2.05 6.94
CA LEU A 30 -7.26 -1.70 7.69
C LEU A 30 -6.24 -2.83 7.68
N GLY A 31 -6.71 -4.09 7.80
CA GLY A 31 -5.85 -5.26 7.67
C GLY A 31 -5.21 -5.36 6.27
N GLU A 32 -5.95 -5.07 5.21
CA GLU A 32 -5.43 -5.07 3.84
C GLU A 32 -4.38 -3.96 3.60
N VAL A 33 -4.61 -2.76 4.15
CA VAL A 33 -3.68 -1.64 4.06
C VAL A 33 -2.38 -1.95 4.81
N GLU A 34 -2.48 -2.48 6.03
CA GLU A 34 -1.31 -2.90 6.81
C GLU A 34 -0.52 -3.98 6.06
N LEU A 35 -1.21 -4.97 5.50
CA LEU A 35 -0.58 -6.04 4.73
C LEU A 35 0.17 -5.50 3.50
N THR A 36 -0.47 -4.63 2.73
CA THR A 36 0.12 -4.01 1.55
C THR A 36 1.33 -3.14 1.93
N THR A 37 1.24 -2.42 3.05
CA THR A 37 2.34 -1.60 3.57
C THR A 37 3.53 -2.46 3.95
N ASN A 38 3.31 -3.58 4.63
CA ASN A 38 4.36 -4.53 5.01
C ASN A 38 5.08 -5.11 3.78
N LEU A 39 4.34 -5.42 2.72
CA LEU A 39 4.90 -5.86 1.43
C LEU A 39 5.78 -4.80 0.77
N ILE A 40 5.30 -3.54 0.72
CA ILE A 40 6.04 -2.43 0.13
C ILE A 40 7.34 -2.18 0.89
N ILE A 41 7.29 -2.19 2.22
CA ILE A 41 8.47 -2.00 3.07
C ILE A 41 9.47 -3.12 2.81
N ALA A 42 9.05 -4.39 2.90
CA ALA A 42 9.94 -5.53 2.69
C ALA A 42 10.59 -5.51 1.30
N ALA A 43 9.83 -5.16 0.26
CA ALA A 43 10.38 -5.04 -1.10
C ALA A 43 11.33 -3.85 -1.25
N SER A 44 11.12 -2.78 -0.49
CA SER A 44 11.98 -1.58 -0.53
C SER A 44 13.27 -1.74 0.29
N GLU A 45 13.23 -2.56 1.34
CA GLU A 45 14.38 -2.86 2.20
C GLU A 45 15.24 -4.02 1.66
N SER A 46 14.70 -4.80 0.72
CA SER A 46 15.42 -5.87 0.05
C SER A 46 16.22 -5.32 -1.14
N ASP A 47 17.51 -5.64 -1.19
CA ASP A 47 18.38 -5.31 -2.32
C ASP A 47 18.05 -6.15 -3.58
N GLU A 48 17.44 -7.33 -3.38
CA GLU A 48 17.00 -8.24 -4.44
C GLU A 48 15.49 -8.50 -4.36
N HIS A 49 14.93 -9.27 -5.31
CA HIS A 49 13.51 -9.61 -5.27
C HIS A 49 13.21 -10.51 -4.06
N LEU A 50 12.08 -10.25 -3.38
CA LEU A 50 11.59 -11.11 -2.31
C LEU A 50 11.35 -12.52 -2.82
N SER A 51 11.74 -13.51 -2.03
CA SER A 51 11.43 -14.90 -2.32
C SER A 51 9.92 -15.18 -2.14
N ASP A 52 9.39 -16.17 -2.85
CA ASP A 52 8.00 -16.62 -2.69
C ASP A 52 7.69 -16.98 -1.22
N GLU A 53 8.67 -17.56 -0.51
CA GLU A 53 8.58 -17.94 0.90
C GLU A 53 8.50 -16.72 1.83
N GLU A 54 9.12 -15.60 1.48
CA GLU A 54 9.01 -14.33 2.20
C GLU A 54 7.69 -13.64 1.93
N ILE A 55 7.27 -13.61 0.67
CA ILE A 55 5.97 -13.09 0.26
C ILE A 55 4.86 -13.85 0.99
N ASP A 56 4.94 -15.18 1.01
CA ASP A 56 3.96 -16.05 1.67
C ASP A 56 3.88 -15.78 3.17
N ARG A 57 5.03 -15.58 3.83
CA ARG A 57 5.10 -15.22 5.25
C ARG A 57 4.47 -13.86 5.53
N ILE A 58 4.70 -12.86 4.68
CA ILE A 58 4.13 -11.51 4.85
C ILE A 58 2.61 -11.55 4.62
N LEU A 59 2.17 -12.27 3.58
CA LEU A 59 0.75 -12.50 3.27
C LEU A 59 0.03 -13.42 4.25
N GLY A 60 0.77 -14.09 5.15
CA GLY A 60 0.21 -15.09 6.07
C GLY A 60 -0.37 -16.31 5.36
N VAL A 61 -0.02 -16.55 4.08
CA VAL A 61 -0.50 -17.70 3.33
C VAL A 61 0.35 -18.92 3.70
N THR A 62 -0.32 -20.02 4.02
CA THR A 62 0.36 -21.31 4.16
C THR A 62 0.27 -22.00 2.80
N PRO A 63 1.39 -22.46 2.20
CA PRO A 63 1.34 -23.10 0.90
C PRO A 63 0.38 -24.29 0.95
N GLN A 64 -0.76 -24.15 0.27
CA GLN A 64 -1.69 -25.26 0.09
C GLN A 64 -0.99 -26.22 -0.86
N ARG A 65 -0.65 -27.41 -0.37
CA ARG A 65 -0.15 -28.50 -1.22
C ARG A 65 -1.19 -28.65 -2.33
N ARG A 66 -0.83 -28.26 -3.57
CA ARG A 66 -1.69 -28.41 -4.75
C ARG A 66 -2.25 -29.83 -4.72
N GLN A 67 -3.56 -29.95 -4.51
CA GLN A 67 -4.23 -31.24 -4.57
C GLN A 67 -4.36 -31.57 -6.04
N ASP A 68 -3.41 -32.37 -6.54
CA ASP A 68 -3.45 -33.02 -7.85
C ASP A 68 -4.52 -34.12 -7.88
#